data_AF-A0A379QRY2-F1
#
_entry.id   AF-A0A379QRY2-F1
#
_cell.length_a   1.000
_cell.length_b   1.000
_cell.length_c   1.000
_cell.angle_alpha   90.00
_cell.angle_beta   90.00
_cell.angle_gamma   90.00
#
_symmetry.space_group_name_H-M   'P 1'
#
loop_
_entity.id
_entity.type
_entity.pdbx_description
1 polymer ?
#
loop_
_entity_poly.entity_id
_entity_poly.type
_entity_poly.pdbx_seq_one_letter_code
_entity_poly.pdbx_strand_id
1 'polypeptide(L)'
;MSNEAIRSNGKVILSHKEAADVINSVFAIKPRRTLVQQAPRDEFLKAATMARNWINHIIHFAEKDNWSEVEFYLGTGVYDYEKMKSLLPTDRAEPQGN
;
A
#
# COMPACT_ATOMS: atom_id res chain seq x y z
N MET A 1 -38.38 5.04 25.54
CA MET A 1 -39.22 4.82 24.35
C MET A 1 -38.65 3.60 23.63
N SER A 2 -39.48 2.59 23.39
CA SER A 2 -39.09 1.30 22.82
C SER A 2 -38.75 1.46 21.33
N ASN A 3 -37.56 1.02 20.92
CA ASN A 3 -37.16 0.94 19.51
C ASN A 3 -37.57 -0.44 18.98
N GLU A 4 -38.85 -0.63 18.65
CA GLU A 4 -39.33 -1.84 17.99
C GLU A 4 -39.38 -1.63 16.48
N ALA A 5 -38.77 -2.54 15.73
CA ALA A 5 -38.78 -2.56 14.28
C ALA A 5 -40.22 -2.73 13.76
N ILE A 6 -40.73 -1.74 13.03
CA ILE A 6 -42.07 -1.78 12.44
C ILE A 6 -42.01 -2.62 11.16
N ARG A 7 -42.71 -3.74 11.15
CA ARG A 7 -42.93 -4.55 9.95
C ARG A 7 -44.15 -4.01 9.21
N SER A 8 -43.96 -3.56 7.96
CA SER A 8 -45.06 -3.22 7.04
C SER A 8 -44.93 -4.08 5.79
N ASN A 9 -45.99 -4.82 5.44
CA ASN A 9 -46.07 -5.64 4.23
C ASN A 9 -44.88 -6.59 4.00
N GLY A 10 -44.42 -7.27 5.07
CA GLY A 10 -43.30 -8.22 4.99
C GLY A 10 -41.92 -7.60 4.79
N LYS A 11 -41.82 -6.26 4.68
CA LYS A 11 -40.56 -5.53 4.63
C LYS A 11 -40.22 -4.99 6.01
N VAL A 12 -38.99 -5.26 6.44
CA VAL A 12 -38.41 -4.68 7.66
C VAL A 12 -38.07 -3.23 7.35
N ILE A 13 -38.74 -2.28 8.02
CA ILE A 13 -38.37 -0.87 7.96
C ILE A 13 -37.36 -0.65 9.07
N LEU A 14 -36.11 -0.37 8.68
CA LEU A 14 -35.05 -0.05 9.64
C LEU A 14 -35.43 1.23 10.40
N SER A 15 -35.23 1.21 11.71
CA SER A 15 -35.26 2.43 12.51
C SER A 15 -34.17 3.38 12.06
N HIS A 16 -34.33 4.67 12.38
CA HIS A 16 -33.34 5.70 12.05
C HIS A 16 -31.93 5.36 12.59
N LYS A 17 -31.87 4.70 13.76
CA LYS A 17 -30.63 4.22 14.36
C LYS A 17 -30.00 3.07 13.56
N GLU A 18 -30.79 2.09 13.16
CA GLU A 18 -30.30 0.95 12.37
C GLU A 18 -29.85 1.40 10.97
N ALA A 19 -30.56 2.34 10.35
CA ALA A 19 -30.13 2.95 9.10
C ALA A 19 -28.79 3.69 9.26
N ALA A 20 -28.61 4.45 10.35
CA ALA A 20 -27.35 5.11 10.66
C ALA A 20 -26.21 4.13 10.93
N ASP A 21 -26.46 3.03 11.64
CA ASP A 21 -25.47 1.98 11.90
C ASP A 21 -25.05 1.26 10.61
N VAL A 22 -26.00 0.97 9.70
CA VAL A 22 -25.71 0.39 8.38
C VAL A 22 -24.88 1.36 7.54
N ILE A 23 -25.28 2.64 7.47
CA ILE A 23 -24.54 3.68 6.75
C ILE A 23 -23.12 3.81 7.33
N ASN A 24 -23.00 3.92 8.66
CA ASN A 24 -21.69 4.00 9.32
C ASN A 24 -20.84 2.75 9.08
N SER A 25 -21.42 1.55 9.02
CA SER A 25 -20.68 0.33 8.70
C SER A 25 -20.20 0.26 7.25
N VAL A 26 -20.98 0.79 6.31
CA VAL A 26 -20.65 0.82 4.87
C VAL A 26 -19.63 1.92 4.56
N PHE A 27 -19.70 3.06 5.24
CA PHE A 27 -18.77 4.19 5.05
C PHE A 27 -17.54 4.13 5.96
N ALA A 28 -17.54 3.32 7.02
CA ALA A 28 -16.35 3.01 7.80
C ALA A 28 -15.45 1.99 7.08
N ILE A 29 -15.08 2.29 5.82
CA ILE A 29 -13.95 1.65 5.17
C ILE A 29 -12.72 2.06 5.97
N LYS A 30 -12.41 1.29 7.02
CA LYS A 30 -11.20 1.48 7.79
C LYS A 30 -10.03 1.27 6.83
N PRO A 31 -9.15 2.27 6.65
CA PRO A 31 -7.95 2.08 5.87
C PRO A 31 -7.19 0.88 6.44
N ARG A 32 -6.78 -0.06 5.58
CA ARG A 32 -5.99 -1.22 6.03
C ARG A 32 -4.73 -0.79 6.78
N ARG A 33 -4.18 0.37 6.42
CA ARG A 33 -2.97 0.93 7.00
C ARG A 33 -3.30 2.19 7.76
N THR A 34 -2.67 2.34 8.92
CA THR A 34 -2.61 3.64 9.60
C THR A 34 -1.75 4.62 8.78
N LEU A 35 -1.90 5.92 9.01
CA LEU A 35 -1.02 6.92 8.39
C LEU A 35 0.46 6.68 8.72
N VAL A 36 0.74 6.18 9.93
CA VAL A 36 2.09 5.82 10.41
C VAL A 36 2.66 4.62 9.64
N GLN A 37 1.83 3.67 9.22
CA GLN A 37 2.23 2.54 8.38
C GLN A 37 2.34 2.91 6.89
N GLN A 38 1.63 3.95 6.46
CA GLN A 38 1.58 4.37 5.06
C GLN A 38 2.86 5.07 4.61
N ALA A 39 3.38 6.01 5.41
CA ALA A 39 4.56 6.78 5.02
C ALA A 39 5.83 5.92 4.80
N PRO A 40 6.21 4.98 5.69
CA PRO A 40 7.37 4.12 5.47
C PRO A 40 7.22 3.20 4.25
N ARG A 41 5.99 2.72 3.99
CA ARG A 41 5.71 1.94 2.78
C ARG A 41 5.93 2.77 1.52
N ASP A 42 5.44 4.01 1.50
CA ASP A 42 5.54 4.86 0.32
C ASP A 42 6.98 5.29 0.05
N GLU A 43 7.76 5.56 1.10
CA GLU A 43 9.22 5.76 0.99
C GLU A 43 9.92 4.53 0.43
N PHE A 44 9.61 3.33 0.94
CA PHE A 44 10.16 2.09 0.42
C PHE A 44 9.81 1.89 -1.06
N LEU A 45 8.56 2.13 -1.46
CA LEU A 45 8.12 1.98 -2.85
C LEU A 45 8.78 3.00 -3.78
N LYS A 46 9.01 4.23 -3.31
CA LYS A 46 9.76 5.23 -4.05
C LYS A 46 11.20 4.74 -4.31
N ALA A 47 11.88 4.24 -3.27
CA ALA A 47 13.22 3.68 -3.41
C ALA A 47 13.25 2.46 -4.35
N ALA A 48 12.29 1.54 -4.24
CA ALA A 48 12.16 0.38 -5.13
C ALA A 48 11.95 0.79 -6.61
N THR A 49 11.17 1.85 -6.84
CA THR A 49 10.96 2.39 -8.19
C THR A 49 12.24 2.97 -8.78
N MET A 50 13.06 3.63 -7.95
CA MET A 50 14.37 4.11 -8.38
C MET A 50 15.30 2.95 -8.71
N ALA A 51 15.40 1.95 -7.83
CA ALA A 51 16.22 0.76 -8.07
C ALA A 51 15.82 0.04 -9.38
N ARG A 52 14.52 -0.07 -9.67
CA ARG A 52 14.04 -0.62 -10.95
C ARG A 52 14.58 0.16 -12.16
N ASN A 53 14.56 1.49 -12.12
CA ASN A 53 15.08 2.30 -13.21
C ASN A 53 16.58 2.07 -13.43
N TRP A 54 17.34 1.83 -12.35
CA TRP A 54 18.78 1.64 -12.41
C TRP A 54 19.12 0.27 -13.01
N ILE A 55 18.37 -0.76 -12.63
CA ILE A 55 18.44 -2.08 -13.26
C ILE A 55 18.15 -1.98 -14.77
N ASN A 56 17.16 -1.20 -15.18
CA ASN A 56 16.89 -0.99 -16.60
C ASN A 56 18.07 -0.35 -17.34
N HIS A 57 18.77 0.62 -16.72
CA HIS A 57 19.98 1.21 -17.30
C HIS A 57 21.11 0.18 -17.41
N ILE A 58 21.34 -0.62 -16.38
CA ILE A 58 22.34 -1.71 -16.40
C ILE A 58 22.08 -2.65 -17.58
N ILE A 59 20.84 -3.12 -17.75
CA ILE A 59 20.46 -3.99 -18.87
C ILE A 59 20.72 -3.28 -20.20
N HIS A 60 20.26 -2.05 -20.37
CA HIS A 60 20.42 -1.28 -21.60
C HIS A 60 21.89 -1.08 -22.01
N PHE A 61 22.78 -0.83 -21.05
CA PHE A 61 24.21 -0.66 -21.34
C PHE A 61 24.91 -1.99 -21.57
N ALA A 62 24.51 -3.05 -20.88
CA ALA A 62 25.00 -4.40 -21.13
C ALA A 62 24.62 -4.90 -22.54
N GLU A 63 23.40 -4.62 -23.01
CA GLU A 63 22.96 -4.93 -24.39
C GLU A 63 23.80 -4.24 -25.48
N LYS A 64 24.53 -3.18 -25.12
CA LYS A 64 25.40 -2.39 -26.01
C LYS A 64 26.89 -2.63 -25.78
N ASP A 65 27.25 -3.61 -24.95
CA ASP A 65 28.63 -3.88 -24.52
C ASP A 65 29.34 -2.66 -23.88
N ASN A 66 28.59 -1.74 -23.29
CA ASN A 66 29.13 -0.57 -22.58
C ASN A 66 29.38 -0.89 -21.10
N TRP A 67 30.46 -1.63 -20.83
CA TRP A 67 30.78 -2.14 -19.50
C TRP A 67 31.16 -1.06 -18.49
N SER A 68 31.75 0.06 -18.91
CA SER A 68 32.07 1.17 -18.00
C SER A 68 30.81 1.82 -17.41
N GLU A 69 29.75 1.97 -18.19
CA GLU A 69 28.46 2.43 -17.66
C GLU A 69 27.81 1.38 -16.75
N VAL A 70 27.90 0.09 -17.12
CA VAL A 70 27.41 -1.00 -16.26
C VAL A 70 28.07 -0.95 -14.87
N GLU A 71 29.40 -0.80 -14.82
CA GLU A 71 30.14 -0.67 -13.55
C GLU A 71 29.72 0.56 -12.75
N PHE A 72 29.54 1.70 -13.43
CA PHE A 72 29.05 2.93 -12.80
C PHE A 72 27.68 2.72 -12.13
N TYR A 73 26.70 2.18 -12.86
CA TYR A 73 25.35 1.95 -12.34
C TYR A 73 25.29 0.82 -11.28
N LEU A 74 26.17 -0.17 -11.35
CA LEU A 74 26.31 -1.17 -10.29
C LEU A 74 26.84 -0.56 -8.99
N GLY A 75 27.86 0.30 -9.08
CA GLY A 75 28.43 0.99 -7.93
C GLY A 75 27.41 1.89 -7.23
N THR A 76 26.61 2.62 -8.01
CA THR A 76 25.53 3.42 -7.43
C THR A 76 24.45 2.51 -6.82
N GLY A 77 24.08 1.41 -7.46
CA GLY A 77 23.00 0.51 -7.01
C GLY A 77 23.17 -0.04 -5.59
N VAL A 78 24.42 -0.14 -5.09
CA VAL A 78 24.71 -0.53 -3.69
C VAL A 78 24.08 0.44 -2.68
N TYR A 79 24.14 1.75 -2.96
CA TYR A 79 23.54 2.77 -2.08
C TYR A 79 22.02 2.60 -1.99
N ASP A 80 21.36 2.41 -3.13
CA ASP A 80 19.91 2.22 -3.19
C ASP A 80 19.48 0.92 -2.50
N TYR A 81 20.27 -0.15 -2.63
CA TYR A 81 20.03 -1.40 -1.91
C TYR A 81 20.08 -1.19 -0.38
N GLU A 82 21.13 -0.56 0.13
CA GLU A 82 21.24 -0.29 1.57
C GLU A 82 20.14 0.68 2.05
N LYS A 83 19.78 1.68 1.24
CA LYS A 83 18.66 2.58 1.52
C LYS A 83 17.36 1.81 1.62
N MET A 84 17.04 0.95 0.65
CA MET A 84 15.83 0.12 0.68
C MET A 84 15.78 -0.80 1.90
N LYS A 85 16.91 -1.41 2.27
CA LYS A 85 17.02 -2.25 3.47
C LYS A 85 16.71 -1.45 4.74
N SER A 86 17.22 -0.22 4.86
CA SER A 86 16.89 0.67 5.99
C SER A 86 15.44 1.14 6.03
N LEU A 87 14.76 1.18 4.88
CA LEU A 87 13.38 1.62 4.73
C LEU A 87 12.36 0.49 4.91
N LEU A 88 12.80 -0.75 5.18
CA LEU A 88 11.88 -1.86 5.39
C LEU A 88 10.89 -1.52 6.51
N PRO A 89 9.57 -1.47 6.24
CA PRO A 89 8.60 -1.16 7.27
C PRO A 89 8.69 -2.21 8.38
N THR A 90 8.76 -1.78 9.64
CA THR A 90 8.82 -2.65 10.81
C THR A 90 7.43 -2.93 11.38
N ASP A 91 6.55 -1.93 11.33
CA ASP A 91 5.12 -2.06 11.58
C ASP A 91 4.38 -2.28 10.25
N ARG A 92 3.91 -3.52 10.01
CA ARG A 92 3.31 -3.95 8.75
C ARG A 92 1.86 -4.33 8.96
N ALA A 93 0.99 -3.82 8.09
CA ALA A 93 -0.36 -4.37 7.97
C ALA A 93 -0.30 -5.83 7.48
N GLU A 94 -1.22 -6.66 7.95
CA GLU A 94 -1.30 -8.06 7.54
C GLU A 94 -1.44 -8.21 6.01
N PRO A 95 -0.89 -9.31 5.43
CA PRO A 95 -1.14 -9.66 4.04
C PRO A 95 -2.64 -9.74 3.76
N GLN A 96 -3.06 -9.35 2.57
CA GLN A 96 -4.41 -9.69 2.13
C GLN A 96 -4.44 -11.20 1.89
N GLY A 97 -5.44 -11.89 2.47
CA GLY A 97 -5.69 -13.30 2.14
C GLY A 97 -5.91 -13.46 0.64
N ASN A 98 -5.49 -14.60 0.10
CA ASN A 98 -5.66 -14.97 -1.31
C ASN A 98 -7.14 -15.06 -1.70
#